data_AF-A0A1M6D8C6-F1
#
_entry.id   AF-A0A1M6D8C6-F1
#
_cell.length_a   1.000
_cell.length_b   1.000
_cell.length_c   1.000
_cell.angle_alpha   90.00
_cell.angle_beta   90.00
_cell.angle_gamma   90.00
#
_symmetry.space_group_name_H-M   'P 1'
#
loop_
_entity.id
_entity.type
_entity.pdbx_description
1 polymer ?
#
loop_
_entity_poly.entity_id
_entity_poly.type
_entity_poly.pdbx_seq_one_letter_code
_entity_poly.pdbx_strand_id
1 'polypeptide(L)'
;MQESARDLYVTGLVNARALETQAIELLSRQVERLENYPEVEQALRRHITESEQQRERLDTILETLGSSNSTVKDFITGLMGNIAALSHAPMQDEILKNSFANYAFEHFEIASYKGLLVLAEIAGDNTSPTALRQSLQEEERMAQWCADNLEPIVRKYAMRTIGGTTAGI
;
A
#
# COMPACT_ATOMS: atom_id res chain seq x y z
N MET A 1 18.47 -8.06 -25.40
CA MET A 1 18.69 -6.60 -25.31
C MET A 1 19.19 -6.30 -23.91
N GLN A 2 20.13 -5.38 -23.77
CA GLN A 2 20.56 -4.89 -22.45
C GLN A 2 19.53 -3.87 -21.97
N GLU A 3 19.02 -4.04 -20.75
CA GLU A 3 18.02 -3.15 -20.17
C GLU A 3 18.66 -1.79 -19.84
N SER A 4 18.01 -0.69 -20.24
CA SER A 4 18.51 0.66 -19.94
C SER A 4 18.06 1.13 -18.55
N ALA A 5 18.74 2.14 -18.00
CA ALA A 5 18.31 2.80 -16.76
C ALA A 5 16.87 3.32 -16.84
N ARG A 6 16.46 3.80 -18.02
CA ARG A 6 15.09 4.24 -18.29
C ARG A 6 14.10 3.06 -18.21
N ASP A 7 14.44 1.92 -18.79
CA ASP A 7 13.56 0.73 -18.80
C ASP A 7 13.35 0.20 -17.37
N LEU A 8 14.41 0.14 -16.56
CA LEU A 8 14.32 -0.23 -15.14
C LEU A 8 13.44 0.74 -14.35
N TYR A 9 13.60 2.04 -14.58
CA TYR A 9 12.80 3.07 -13.90
C TYR A 9 11.32 2.99 -14.30
N VAL A 10 11.01 2.88 -15.60
CA VAL A 10 9.64 2.69 -16.09
C VAL A 10 9.01 1.42 -15.51
N THR A 11 9.75 0.31 -15.48
CA THR A 11 9.28 -0.94 -14.88
C THR A 11 8.97 -0.77 -13.40
N GLY A 12 9.84 -0.06 -12.66
CA GLY A 12 9.58 0.30 -11.26
C GLY A 12 8.30 1.11 -11.09
N LEU A 13 8.08 2.11 -11.95
CA LEU A 13 6.89 2.98 -11.89
C LEU A 13 5.60 2.20 -12.15
N VAL A 14 5.61 1.29 -13.13
CA VAL A 14 4.46 0.41 -13.39
C VAL A 14 4.20 -0.53 -12.23
N ASN A 15 5.24 -1.09 -11.62
CA ASN A 15 5.11 -1.93 -10.44
C ASN A 15 4.51 -1.17 -9.25
N ALA A 16 4.99 0.05 -8.98
CA ALA A 16 4.43 0.89 -7.92
C ALA A 16 2.97 1.25 -8.21
N ARG A 17 2.62 1.60 -9.45
CA ARG A 17 1.23 1.91 -9.82
C ARG A 17 0.29 0.71 -9.59
N ALA A 18 0.77 -0.49 -9.89
CA ALA A 18 0.03 -1.71 -9.62
C ALA A 18 -0.10 -1.99 -8.12
N LEU A 19 0.95 -1.69 -7.35
CA LEU A 19 0.97 -1.80 -5.90
C LEU A 19 -0.11 -0.90 -5.28
N GLU A 20 -0.17 0.38 -5.66
CA GLU A 20 -1.22 1.33 -5.22
C GLU A 20 -2.63 0.81 -5.55
N THR A 21 -2.81 0.25 -6.75
CA THR A 21 -4.11 -0.30 -7.16
C THR A 21 -4.52 -1.47 -6.27
N GLN A 22 -3.57 -2.33 -5.90
CA GLN A 22 -3.80 -3.43 -4.98
C GLN A 22 -4.07 -2.93 -3.55
N ALA A 23 -3.34 -1.91 -3.09
CA ALA A 23 -3.55 -1.27 -1.79
C ALA A 23 -5.01 -0.80 -1.67
N ILE A 24 -5.48 -0.02 -2.65
CA ILE A 24 -6.84 0.51 -2.71
C ILE A 24 -7.89 -0.61 -2.64
N GLU A 25 -7.73 -1.69 -3.41
CA GLU A 25 -8.67 -2.82 -3.39
C GLU A 25 -8.69 -3.54 -2.04
N LEU A 26 -7.52 -3.81 -1.45
CA LEU A 26 -7.40 -4.49 -0.16
C LEU A 26 -8.02 -3.65 0.95
N LEU A 27 -7.66 -2.38 1.02
CA LEU A 27 -8.15 -1.45 2.05
C LEU A 27 -9.67 -1.23 1.92
N SER A 28 -10.20 -1.13 0.69
CA SER A 28 -11.64 -1.01 0.47
C SER A 28 -12.42 -2.22 1.02
N ARG A 29 -11.91 -3.44 0.79
CA ARG A 29 -12.51 -4.66 1.35
C ARG A 29 -12.42 -4.71 2.87
N GLN A 30 -11.33 -4.21 3.45
CA GLN A 30 -11.23 -4.10 4.91
C GLN A 30 -12.29 -3.14 5.46
N VAL A 31 -12.41 -1.94 4.87
CA VAL A 31 -13.39 -0.93 5.27
C VAL A 31 -14.83 -1.44 5.17
N GLU A 32 -15.18 -2.19 4.13
CA GLU A 32 -16.52 -2.77 3.95
C GLU A 32 -16.90 -3.76 5.07
N ARG A 33 -15.91 -4.44 5.62
CA ARG A 33 -16.11 -5.50 6.61
C ARG A 33 -15.91 -5.03 8.04
N LEU A 34 -15.22 -3.90 8.22
CA LEU A 34 -14.80 -3.35 9.50
C LEU A 34 -15.97 -2.87 10.36
N GLU A 35 -15.99 -3.31 11.60
CA GLU A 35 -17.00 -3.00 12.60
C GLU A 35 -16.33 -2.61 13.91
N ASN A 36 -16.88 -1.60 14.58
CA ASN A 36 -16.50 -1.18 15.94
C ASN A 36 -15.10 -0.57 16.09
N TYR A 37 -14.36 -0.33 15.01
CA TYR A 37 -13.09 0.41 15.01
C TYR A 37 -13.19 1.68 14.14
N PRO A 38 -14.00 2.68 14.52
CA PRO A 38 -14.18 3.91 13.73
C PRO A 38 -12.86 4.67 13.49
N GLU A 39 -11.92 4.59 14.43
CA GLU A 39 -10.59 5.15 14.30
C GLU A 39 -9.77 4.50 13.17
N VAL A 40 -9.90 3.18 13.01
CA VAL A 40 -9.27 2.43 11.93
C VAL A 40 -9.98 2.73 10.62
N GLU A 41 -11.32 2.70 10.59
CA GLU A 41 -12.11 3.00 9.39
C GLU A 41 -11.74 4.37 8.80
N GLN A 42 -11.66 5.39 9.66
CA GLN A 42 -11.29 6.75 9.24
C GLN A 42 -9.88 6.80 8.64
N ALA A 43 -8.91 6.12 9.26
CA ALA A 43 -7.54 6.08 8.76
C ALA A 43 -7.45 5.36 7.40
N LEU A 44 -8.09 4.19 7.27
CA LEU A 44 -8.12 3.44 6.01
C LEU A 44 -8.79 4.23 4.89
N ARG A 45 -9.92 4.90 5.16
CA ARG A 45 -10.60 5.74 4.14
C ARG A 45 -9.75 6.91 3.70
N ARG A 46 -9.07 7.58 4.63
CA ARG A 46 -8.13 8.67 4.30
C ARG A 46 -7.01 8.13 3.42
N HIS A 47 -6.42 7.00 3.81
CA HIS A 47 -5.29 6.42 3.12
C HIS A 47 -5.68 5.92 1.72
N ILE A 48 -6.87 5.32 1.54
CA ILE A 48 -7.41 4.99 0.20
C ILE A 48 -7.41 6.23 -0.71
N THR A 49 -7.87 7.38 -0.21
CA THR A 49 -7.85 8.63 -0.99
C THR A 49 -6.43 9.14 -1.26
N GLU A 50 -5.50 8.95 -0.33
CA GLU A 50 -4.07 9.23 -0.56
C GLU A 50 -3.52 8.32 -1.67
N SER A 51 -3.68 7.00 -1.58
CA SER A 51 -3.22 6.02 -2.59
C SER A 51 -3.84 6.26 -3.98
N GLU A 52 -5.10 6.69 -4.06
CA GLU A 52 -5.71 7.11 -5.33
C GLU A 52 -4.96 8.27 -5.98
N GLN A 53 -4.59 9.29 -5.19
CA GLN A 53 -3.79 10.42 -5.68
C GLN A 53 -2.36 10.00 -6.03
N GLN A 54 -1.79 9.06 -5.31
CA GLN A 54 -0.46 8.52 -5.62
C GLN A 54 -0.46 7.78 -6.95
N ARG A 55 -1.49 6.97 -7.20
CA ARG A 55 -1.70 6.33 -8.50
C ARG A 55 -1.82 7.35 -9.63
N GLU A 56 -2.54 8.45 -9.43
CA GLU A 56 -2.64 9.54 -10.42
C GLU A 56 -1.28 10.23 -10.68
N ARG A 57 -0.45 10.43 -9.66
CA ARG A 57 0.92 10.94 -9.83
C ARG A 57 1.77 9.97 -10.65
N LEU A 58 1.70 8.67 -10.35
CA LEU A 58 2.41 7.64 -11.09
C LEU A 58 1.96 7.56 -12.56
N ASP A 59 0.65 7.67 -12.81
CA ASP A 59 0.08 7.76 -14.16
C ASP A 59 0.65 8.97 -14.92
N THR A 60 0.65 10.15 -14.29
CA THR A 60 1.23 11.37 -14.87
C THR A 60 2.71 11.18 -15.22
N ILE A 61 3.50 10.58 -14.32
CA ILE A 61 4.93 10.32 -14.57
C ILE A 61 5.10 9.37 -15.75
N LEU A 62 4.37 8.26 -15.79
CA LEU A 62 4.43 7.27 -16.88
C LEU A 62 4.06 7.88 -18.24
N GLU A 63 3.05 8.74 -18.28
CA GLU A 63 2.65 9.50 -19.47
C GLU A 63 3.78 10.42 -19.96
N THR A 64 4.43 11.16 -19.06
CA THR A 64 5.55 12.05 -19.44
C THR A 64 6.75 11.29 -19.99
N LEU A 65 6.94 10.04 -19.56
CA LEU A 65 7.99 9.15 -20.05
C LEU A 65 7.58 8.43 -21.35
N GLY A 66 6.41 8.72 -21.93
CA GLY A 66 5.95 8.12 -23.18
C GLY A 66 5.68 6.61 -23.07
N SER A 67 5.60 6.08 -21.85
CA SER A 67 5.38 4.66 -21.58
C SER A 67 3.89 4.41 -21.31
N SER A 68 3.06 4.60 -22.32
CA SER A 68 1.61 4.34 -22.22
C SER A 68 1.23 2.86 -22.28
N ASN A 69 2.18 1.93 -22.53
CA ASN A 69 1.85 0.52 -22.81
C ASN A 69 2.93 -0.51 -22.39
N SER A 70 3.66 -0.36 -21.28
CA SER A 70 4.48 -1.48 -20.78
C SER A 70 3.62 -2.41 -19.91
N THR A 71 3.10 -3.48 -20.52
CA THR A 71 2.48 -4.61 -19.84
C THR A 71 3.45 -5.27 -18.87
N VAL A 72 3.44 -4.89 -17.59
CA VAL A 72 4.09 -5.65 -16.52
C VAL A 72 3.07 -6.59 -15.92
N LYS A 73 2.91 -7.75 -16.56
CA LYS A 73 1.91 -8.76 -16.18
C LYS A 73 2.42 -9.73 -15.11
N ASP A 74 3.73 -9.74 -14.83
CA ASP A 74 4.37 -10.90 -14.17
C ASP A 74 4.92 -10.63 -12.76
N PHE A 75 5.23 -9.39 -12.36
CA PHE A 75 5.72 -9.10 -10.99
C PHE A 75 4.59 -9.06 -9.95
N ILE A 76 3.40 -8.61 -10.38
CA ILE A 76 2.23 -8.41 -9.52
C ILE A 76 1.73 -9.75 -8.94
N THR A 77 1.76 -10.82 -9.75
CA THR A 77 1.18 -12.13 -9.41
C THR A 77 1.86 -12.82 -8.23
N GLY A 78 3.15 -12.57 -8.00
CA GLY A 78 3.94 -13.20 -6.94
C GLY A 78 3.66 -12.66 -5.54
N LEU A 79 3.43 -11.35 -5.41
CA LEU A 79 3.06 -10.73 -4.13
C LEU A 79 1.61 -11.06 -3.75
N MET A 80 0.71 -11.13 -4.76
CA MET A 80 -0.72 -11.46 -4.62
C MET A 80 -0.98 -12.78 -3.89
N GLY A 81 -0.17 -13.82 -4.15
CA GLY A 81 -0.39 -15.16 -3.61
C GLY A 81 -0.26 -15.25 -2.09
N ASN A 82 0.63 -14.44 -1.49
CA ASN A 82 0.93 -14.53 -0.06
C ASN A 82 -0.02 -13.68 0.81
N ILE A 83 -0.54 -12.57 0.29
CA ILE A 83 -1.50 -11.71 1.03
C ILE A 83 -2.92 -12.31 0.97
N ALA A 84 -3.33 -12.86 -0.18
CA ALA A 84 -4.63 -13.55 -0.30
C ALA A 84 -4.73 -14.75 0.65
N ALA A 85 -3.63 -15.47 0.91
CA ALA A 85 -3.59 -16.58 1.86
C ALA A 85 -3.85 -16.16 3.32
N LEU A 86 -3.51 -14.91 3.70
CA LEU A 86 -3.80 -14.38 5.04
C LEU A 86 -5.29 -14.07 5.26
N SER A 87 -6.05 -13.87 4.18
CA SER A 87 -7.49 -13.53 4.22
C SER A 87 -8.43 -14.72 4.43
N HIS A 88 -7.92 -15.96 4.46
CA HIS A 88 -8.73 -17.19 4.56
C HIS A 88 -8.63 -17.90 5.92
N ALA A 89 -8.01 -17.25 6.91
CA ALA A 89 -7.91 -17.75 8.27
C ALA A 89 -9.11 -17.24 9.12
N PRO A 90 -9.56 -17.98 10.15
CA PRO A 90 -10.88 -17.80 10.75
C PRO A 90 -11.19 -16.37 11.17
N MET A 91 -12.41 -15.93 10.83
CA MET A 91 -13.03 -14.60 10.97
C MET A 91 -12.85 -13.86 12.32
N GLN A 92 -12.36 -14.52 13.37
CA GLN A 92 -12.33 -13.95 14.71
C GLN A 92 -11.13 -13.04 15.01
N ASP A 93 -10.06 -13.04 14.22
CA ASP A 93 -8.85 -12.22 14.44
C ASP A 93 -8.49 -11.35 13.23
N GLU A 94 -9.46 -11.12 12.33
CA GLU A 94 -9.27 -10.41 11.06
C GLU A 94 -8.71 -8.99 11.25
N ILE A 95 -9.21 -8.24 12.23
CA ILE A 95 -8.67 -6.91 12.56
C ILE A 95 -7.19 -6.92 12.92
N LEU A 96 -6.70 -7.95 13.64
CA LEU A 96 -5.28 -8.05 14.01
C LEU A 96 -4.44 -8.38 12.78
N LYS A 97 -4.86 -9.37 11.99
CA LYS A 97 -4.17 -9.77 10.76
C LYS A 97 -4.09 -8.62 9.78
N ASN A 98 -5.19 -7.90 9.58
CA ASN A 98 -5.24 -6.71 8.74
C ASN A 98 -4.31 -5.62 9.26
N SER A 99 -4.30 -5.35 10.57
CA SER A 99 -3.40 -4.34 11.15
C SER A 99 -1.92 -4.69 10.95
N PHE A 100 -1.55 -5.98 11.11
CA PHE A 100 -0.18 -6.45 10.84
C PHE A 100 0.17 -6.39 9.37
N ALA A 101 -0.76 -6.81 8.50
CA ALA A 101 -0.58 -6.82 7.06
C ALA A 101 -0.42 -5.40 6.52
N ASN A 102 -1.29 -4.46 6.93
CA ASN A 102 -1.20 -3.05 6.56
C ASN A 102 0.16 -2.50 6.95
N TYR A 103 0.56 -2.62 8.23
CA TYR A 103 1.87 -2.13 8.67
C TYR A 103 3.04 -2.69 7.84
N ALA A 104 3.04 -3.98 7.51
CA ALA A 104 4.07 -4.57 6.66
C ALA A 104 4.01 -4.06 5.21
N PHE A 105 2.81 -3.84 4.68
CA PHE A 105 2.57 -3.36 3.32
C PHE A 105 3.06 -1.91 3.15
N GLU A 106 2.77 -1.01 4.12
CA GLU A 106 3.28 0.37 4.10
C GLU A 106 4.81 0.41 3.98
N HIS A 107 5.53 -0.47 4.70
CA HIS A 107 7.00 -0.52 4.61
C HIS A 107 7.49 -1.03 3.26
N PHE A 108 6.71 -1.87 2.59
CA PHE A 108 7.01 -2.29 1.22
C PHE A 108 6.80 -1.14 0.22
N GLU A 109 5.76 -0.33 0.40
CA GLU A 109 5.51 0.88 -0.40
C GLU A 109 6.61 1.94 -0.17
N ILE A 110 6.97 2.20 1.08
CA ILE A 110 8.12 3.06 1.45
C ILE A 110 9.41 2.61 0.75
N ALA A 111 9.70 1.31 0.79
CA ALA A 111 10.88 0.76 0.13
C ALA A 111 10.81 0.93 -1.40
N SER A 112 9.63 0.73 -1.99
CA SER A 112 9.37 0.88 -3.42
C SER A 112 9.59 2.33 -3.88
N TYR A 113 9.03 3.32 -3.16
CA TYR A 113 9.25 4.73 -3.47
C TYR A 113 10.70 5.18 -3.27
N LYS A 114 11.39 4.68 -2.23
CA LYS A 114 12.83 4.93 -2.05
C LYS A 114 13.64 4.36 -3.22
N GLY A 115 13.30 3.16 -3.69
CA GLY A 115 13.88 2.57 -4.90
C GLY A 115 13.63 3.40 -6.15
N LEU A 116 12.39 3.88 -6.33
CA LEU A 116 12.03 4.74 -7.46
C LEU A 116 12.81 6.06 -7.49
N LEU A 117 13.05 6.68 -6.33
CA LEU A 117 13.85 7.91 -6.27
C LEU A 117 15.29 7.68 -6.75
N VAL A 118 15.89 6.53 -6.40
CA VAL A 118 17.22 6.14 -6.88
C VAL A 118 17.19 5.85 -8.38
N LEU A 119 16.19 5.11 -8.86
CA LEU A 119 16.04 4.82 -10.29
C LEU A 119 15.82 6.09 -11.12
N ALA A 120 15.04 7.06 -10.61
CA ALA A 120 14.84 8.35 -11.24
C ALA A 120 16.16 9.12 -11.42
N GLU A 121 17.01 9.14 -10.38
CA GLU A 121 18.35 9.74 -10.44
C GLU A 121 19.21 9.08 -11.51
N ILE A 122 19.29 7.74 -11.52
CA ILE A 122 20.10 6.97 -12.48
C ILE A 122 19.57 7.16 -13.92
N ALA A 123 18.25 7.26 -14.09
CA ALA A 123 17.61 7.49 -15.39
C ALA A 123 17.69 8.95 -15.85
N GLY A 124 18.19 9.87 -15.01
CA GLY A 124 18.29 11.30 -15.32
C GLY A 124 16.97 12.07 -15.27
N ASP A 125 15.95 11.53 -14.59
CA ASP A 125 14.67 12.20 -14.38
C ASP A 125 14.75 13.18 -13.21
N ASN A 126 14.79 14.47 -13.56
CA ASN A 126 14.84 15.56 -12.58
C ASN A 126 13.46 16.16 -12.28
N THR A 127 12.39 15.64 -12.88
CA THR A 127 11.04 16.24 -12.83
C THR A 127 10.12 15.51 -11.85
N SER A 128 10.11 14.18 -11.89
CA SER A 128 9.24 13.33 -11.06
C SER A 128 9.62 13.20 -9.57
N PRO A 129 10.89 13.39 -9.13
CA PRO A 129 11.25 13.15 -7.73
C PRO A 129 10.45 13.93 -6.68
N THR A 130 9.89 15.09 -7.04
CA THR A 130 9.01 15.85 -6.13
C THR A 130 7.71 15.10 -5.85
N ALA A 131 7.05 14.56 -6.88
CA ALA A 131 5.81 13.79 -6.72
C ALA A 131 6.06 12.46 -6.01
N LEU A 132 7.16 11.76 -6.33
CA LEU A 132 7.54 10.52 -5.66
C LEU A 132 7.86 10.74 -4.17
N ARG A 133 8.50 11.85 -3.80
CA ARG A 133 8.73 12.20 -2.39
C ARG A 133 7.43 12.53 -1.66
N GLN A 134 6.45 13.12 -2.33
CA GLN A 134 5.16 13.38 -1.73
C GLN A 134 4.44 12.08 -1.38
N SER A 135 4.39 11.11 -2.31
CA SER A 135 3.84 9.79 -2.04
C SER A 135 4.60 9.08 -0.91
N LEU A 136 5.93 9.08 -0.94
CA LEU A 136 6.75 8.52 0.14
C LEU A 136 6.40 9.08 1.52
N GLN A 137 6.15 10.39 1.63
CA GLN A 137 5.75 11.02 2.89
C GLN A 137 4.33 10.65 3.33
N GLU A 138 3.43 10.33 2.40
CA GLU A 138 2.10 9.81 2.70
C GLU A 138 2.21 8.39 3.29
N GLU A 139 3.00 7.52 2.65
CA GLU A 139 3.27 6.15 3.12
C GLU A 139 3.98 6.12 4.48
N GLU A 140 4.99 6.98 4.69
CA GLU A 140 5.67 7.09 5.99
C GLU A 140 4.72 7.55 7.11
N ARG A 141 3.73 8.41 6.80
CA ARG A 141 2.71 8.82 7.77
C ARG A 141 1.75 7.68 8.10
N MET A 142 1.32 6.91 7.11
CA MET A 142 0.41 5.78 7.35
C MET A 142 1.12 4.65 8.10
N ALA A 143 2.37 4.33 7.76
CA ALA A 143 3.21 3.40 8.53
C ALA A 143 3.33 3.81 10.00
N GLN A 144 3.58 5.10 10.26
CA GLN A 144 3.66 5.62 11.63
C GLN A 144 2.30 5.50 12.34
N TRP A 145 1.21 5.84 11.67
CA TRP A 145 -0.14 5.68 12.23
C TRP A 145 -0.42 4.22 12.61
N CYS A 146 -0.07 3.27 11.74
CA CYS A 146 -0.18 1.83 12.01
C CYS A 146 0.63 1.43 13.25
N ALA A 147 1.88 1.90 13.37
CA ALA A 147 2.72 1.61 14.54
C ALA A 147 2.11 2.17 15.84
N ASP A 148 1.63 3.41 15.81
CA ASP A 148 1.08 4.09 17.00
C ASP A 148 -0.25 3.50 17.45
N ASN A 149 -1.04 2.94 16.53
CA ASN A 149 -2.39 2.41 16.83
C ASN A 149 -2.41 0.90 17.04
N LEU A 150 -1.30 0.19 16.81
CA LEU A 150 -1.26 -1.26 16.92
C LEU A 150 -1.60 -1.75 18.34
N GLU A 151 -0.96 -1.17 19.36
CA GLU A 151 -1.24 -1.54 20.76
C GLU A 151 -2.71 -1.26 21.15
N PRO A 152 -3.27 -0.06 20.92
CA PRO A 152 -4.69 0.22 21.17
C PRO A 152 -5.64 -0.79 20.49
N ILE A 153 -5.39 -1.13 19.23
CA ILE A 153 -6.21 -2.10 18.47
C ILE A 153 -6.15 -3.48 19.11
N VAL A 154 -4.94 -3.98 19.42
CA VAL A 154 -4.76 -5.28 20.07
C VAL A 154 -5.46 -5.33 21.44
N ARG A 155 -5.35 -4.28 22.23
CA ARG A 155 -6.03 -4.19 23.53
C ARG A 155 -7.54 -4.23 23.38
N LYS A 156 -8.09 -3.43 22.47
CA LYS A 156 -9.53 -3.36 22.19
C LYS A 156 -10.06 -4.70 21.71
N TYR A 157 -9.36 -5.34 20.78
CA TYR A 157 -9.64 -6.69 20.34
C TYR A 157 -9.71 -7.68 21.52
N ALA A 158 -8.65 -7.73 22.34
CA ALA A 158 -8.56 -8.66 23.46
C ALA A 158 -9.68 -8.45 24.49
N MET A 159 -9.98 -7.19 24.84
CA MET A 159 -11.06 -6.86 25.78
C MET A 159 -12.43 -7.34 25.29
N ARG A 160 -12.71 -7.19 23.98
CA ARG A 160 -13.99 -7.59 23.39
C ARG A 160 -14.12 -9.11 23.32
N THR A 161 -13.06 -9.80 22.93
CA THR A 161 -12.99 -11.26 22.87
C THR A 161 -13.13 -11.89 24.26
N ILE A 162 -12.40 -11.39 25.27
CA ILE A 162 -12.51 -11.86 26.66
C ILE A 162 -13.93 -11.61 27.21
N GLY A 163 -14.55 -10.48 26.84
CA GLY A 163 -15.90 -10.12 27.26
C GLY A 163 -17.03 -10.87 26.55
N GLY A 164 -16.73 -11.78 25.61
CA GLY A 164 -17.74 -12.53 24.85
C GLY A 164 -18.54 -11.68 23.85
N THR A 165 -18.08 -10.45 23.57
CA THR A 165 -18.68 -9.59 22.54
C THR A 165 -18.01 -9.84 21.19
N THR A 166 -18.74 -9.69 20.09
CA THR A 166 -18.17 -9.78 18.75
C THR A 166 -17.03 -8.79 18.62
N ALA A 167 -15.83 -9.29 18.31
CA ALA A 167 -14.65 -8.46 18.12
C ALA A 167 -14.76 -7.55 16.89
N GLY A 168 -15.76 -7.77 16.03
CA GLY A 168 -15.95 -7.10 14.75
C GLY A 168 -14.96 -7.65 13.75
N ILE A 169 -15.46 -8.12 12.62
CA ILE A 169 -14.66 -8.09 11.39
C ILE A 169 -14.44 -6.61 11.06
#